data_AF-A0A380ZF79-F1
#
_entry.id   AF-A0A380ZF79-F1
#
_cell.length_a   1.000
_cell.length_b   1.000
_cell.length_c   1.000
_cell.angle_alpha   90.00
_cell.angle_beta   90.00
_cell.angle_gamma   90.00
#
_symmetry.space_group_name_H-M   'P 1'
#
loop_
_entity.id
_entity.type
_entity.pdbx_description
1 polymer ?
#
loop_
_entity_poly.entity_id
_entity_poly.type
_entity_poly.pdbx_seq_one_letter_code
_entity_poly.pdbx_strand_id
1 'polypeptide(L)'
;MMHNPAHPGEVLKVAFLEEMGLTIQKLADHLHMTRASLSRVINGHASMSTELAVKLELAGFSKAKFWLDMQTNYNLWQTMQQVQPPISPLVSDSSQTSL
;
A
#
# COMPACT_ATOMS: atom_id res chain seq x y z
N MET A 1 -11.26 0.26 12.63
CA MET A 1 -10.26 0.75 11.65
C MET A 1 -8.91 0.81 12.33
N MET A 2 -7.82 0.42 11.65
CA MET A 2 -6.46 0.62 12.17
C MET A 2 -6.14 2.12 12.19
N HIS A 3 -5.65 2.62 13.30
CA HIS A 3 -5.15 3.99 13.41
C HIS A 3 -3.73 4.04 12.84
N ASN A 4 -3.49 4.88 11.83
CA ASN A 4 -2.18 5.03 11.15
C ASN A 4 -1.63 3.70 10.58
N PRO A 5 -2.26 3.14 9.53
CA PRO A 5 -1.73 1.97 8.83
C PRO A 5 -0.31 2.24 8.28
N ALA A 6 0.58 1.25 8.40
CA ALA A 6 1.94 1.34 7.89
C ALA A 6 1.98 1.35 6.35
N HIS A 7 3.00 1.99 5.78
CA HIS A 7 3.21 1.94 4.34
C HIS A 7 3.63 0.51 3.92
N PRO A 8 3.10 -0.07 2.82
CA PRO A 8 3.44 -1.43 2.40
C PRO A 8 4.94 -1.66 2.20
N GLY A 9 5.65 -0.64 1.71
CA GLY A 9 7.10 -0.71 1.54
C GLY A 9 7.90 -0.82 2.84
N GLU A 10 7.42 -0.20 3.93
CA GLU A 10 8.06 -0.32 5.24
C GLU A 10 7.90 -1.74 5.80
N VAL A 11 6.72 -2.33 5.59
CA VAL A 11 6.46 -3.73 5.96
C VAL A 11 7.28 -4.69 5.11
N LEU A 12 7.43 -4.43 3.80
CA LEU A 12 8.32 -5.21 2.94
C LEU A 12 9.78 -5.17 3.43
N LYS A 13 10.22 -4.02 3.95
CA LYS A 13 11.55 -3.86 4.51
C LYS A 13 11.76 -4.75 5.74
N VAL A 14 10.91 -4.61 6.74
CA VAL A 14 11.09 -5.29 8.02
C VAL A 14 10.78 -6.78 7.88
N ALA A 15 9.63 -7.14 7.32
CA ALA A 15 9.15 -8.52 7.33
C ALA A 15 9.86 -9.46 6.35
N PHE A 16 10.62 -8.92 5.38
CA PHE A 16 11.25 -9.73 4.34
C PHE A 16 12.71 -9.36 4.09
N LEU A 17 13.04 -8.08 3.84
CA LEU A 17 14.43 -7.72 3.53
C LEU A 17 15.35 -7.91 4.73
N GLU A 18 14.97 -7.40 5.90
CA GLU A 18 15.76 -7.50 7.12
C GLU A 18 15.80 -8.95 7.63
N GLU A 19 14.65 -9.62 7.72
CA GLU A 19 14.55 -11.04 8.14
C GLU A 19 15.35 -12.00 7.25
N MET A 20 15.40 -11.76 5.94
CA MET A 20 16.14 -12.63 4.99
C MET A 20 17.57 -12.16 4.71
N GLY A 21 18.03 -11.05 5.31
CA GLY A 21 19.33 -10.44 5.00
C GLY A 21 19.48 -10.04 3.53
N LEU A 22 18.36 -9.72 2.85
CA LEU A 22 18.34 -9.32 1.45
C LEU A 22 18.60 -7.83 1.30
N THR A 23 19.42 -7.46 0.33
CA THR A 23 19.64 -6.05 -0.02
C THR A 23 18.58 -5.57 -1.00
N ILE A 24 18.27 -4.26 -0.97
CA ILE A 24 17.38 -3.63 -1.96
C ILE A 24 17.89 -3.87 -3.39
N GLN A 25 19.22 -3.88 -3.59
CA GLN A 25 19.81 -4.16 -4.90
C GLN A 25 19.46 -5.57 -5.38
N LYS A 26 19.69 -6.59 -4.55
CA LYS A 26 19.39 -7.99 -4.91
C LYS A 26 17.92 -8.19 -5.24
N LEU A 27 17.01 -7.59 -4.45
CA LEU A 27 15.58 -7.68 -4.72
C LEU A 27 15.21 -6.93 -6.01
N ALA A 28 15.77 -5.74 -6.25
CA ALA A 28 15.50 -4.98 -7.47
C ALA A 28 15.92 -5.75 -8.73
N ASP A 29 17.10 -6.38 -8.70
CA ASP A 29 17.60 -7.21 -9.79
C ASP A 29 16.68 -8.40 -10.04
N HIS A 30 16.24 -9.08 -8.97
CA HIS A 30 15.33 -10.22 -9.05
C HIS A 30 13.94 -9.84 -9.61
N LEU A 31 13.43 -8.66 -9.25
CA LEU A 31 12.13 -8.16 -9.71
C LEU A 31 12.22 -7.44 -11.08
N HIS A 32 13.39 -7.38 -11.70
CA HIS A 32 13.65 -6.61 -12.93
C HIS A 32 13.19 -5.15 -12.79
N MET A 33 13.65 -4.48 -11.74
CA MET A 33 13.37 -3.08 -11.43
C MET A 33 14.67 -2.33 -11.15
N THR A 34 14.64 -1.00 -11.28
CA THR A 34 15.79 -0.21 -10.83
C THR A 34 15.83 -0.20 -9.30
N ARG A 35 17.04 -0.22 -8.72
CA ARG A 35 17.20 -0.05 -7.27
C ARG A 35 16.55 1.24 -6.76
N ALA A 36 16.62 2.32 -7.55
CA ALA A 36 16.05 3.60 -7.18
C ALA A 36 14.52 3.56 -7.07
N SER A 37 13.82 2.93 -8.01
CA SER A 37 12.35 2.82 -7.95
C SER A 37 11.91 1.96 -6.77
N LEU A 38 12.55 0.80 -6.56
CA LEU A 38 12.23 -0.06 -5.43
C LEU A 38 12.55 0.61 -4.08
N SER A 39 13.69 1.30 -3.97
CA SER A 39 14.08 2.05 -2.78
C SER A 39 13.05 3.11 -2.40
N ARG A 40 12.48 3.82 -3.37
CA ARG A 40 11.42 4.80 -3.09
C ARG A 40 10.19 4.15 -2.46
N VAL A 41 9.77 2.98 -2.95
CA VAL A 41 8.62 2.26 -2.38
C VAL A 41 8.94 1.79 -0.97
N ILE A 42 10.09 1.11 -0.79
CA ILE A 42 10.54 0.58 0.50
C ILE A 42 10.60 1.66 1.59
N ASN A 43 11.02 2.87 1.24
CA ASN A 43 11.14 3.98 2.17
C ASN A 43 9.87 4.87 2.23
N GLY A 44 8.73 4.42 1.72
CA GLY A 44 7.46 5.16 1.81
C GLY A 44 7.33 6.40 0.91
N HIS A 45 8.30 6.63 0.02
CA HIS A 45 8.34 7.77 -0.90
C HIS A 45 7.65 7.50 -2.26
N ALA A 46 7.10 6.31 -2.46
CA ALA A 46 6.31 5.93 -3.61
C ALA A 46 5.33 4.83 -3.23
N SER A 47 4.14 4.84 -3.82
CA SER A 47 3.14 3.81 -3.58
C SER A 47 3.59 2.45 -4.11
N MET A 48 3.17 1.40 -3.44
CA MET A 48 3.15 0.03 -3.96
C MET A 48 2.24 -0.02 -5.20
N SER A 49 2.84 -0.18 -6.39
CA SER A 49 2.08 -0.33 -7.65
C SER A 49 1.55 -1.75 -7.83
N THR A 50 0.53 -1.91 -8.67
CA THR A 50 0.02 -3.23 -9.07
C THR A 50 1.11 -4.08 -9.71
N GLU A 51 1.98 -3.49 -10.55
CA GLU A 51 3.09 -4.20 -11.17
C GLU A 51 4.07 -4.75 -10.13
N LEU A 52 4.48 -3.93 -9.15
CA LEU A 52 5.37 -4.37 -8.08
C LEU A 52 4.70 -5.44 -7.21
N ALA A 53 3.42 -5.29 -6.87
CA ALA A 53 2.67 -6.27 -6.09
C ALA A 53 2.62 -7.65 -6.78
N VAL A 54 2.40 -7.69 -8.10
CA VAL A 54 2.43 -8.93 -8.89
C VAL A 54 3.84 -9.51 -8.95
N LYS A 55 4.87 -8.68 -9.17
CA LYS A 55 6.27 -9.13 -9.15
C LYS A 55 6.66 -9.74 -7.80
N LEU A 56 6.22 -9.14 -6.69
CA LEU A 56 6.44 -9.67 -5.34
C LEU A 56 5.75 -11.03 -5.15
N GLU A 57 4.51 -11.18 -5.62
CA GLU A 57 3.81 -12.48 -5.55
C GLU A 57 4.53 -13.57 -6.34
N LEU A 58 4.97 -13.26 -7.57
CA LEU A 58 5.72 -14.20 -8.40
C LEU A 58 7.07 -14.57 -7.77
N ALA A 59 7.69 -13.65 -7.03
CA ALA A 59 8.90 -13.88 -6.27
C ALA A 59 8.67 -14.55 -4.90
N GLY A 60 7.42 -14.90 -4.56
CA GLY A 60 7.06 -15.61 -3.33
C GLY A 60 6.85 -14.72 -2.09
N PHE A 61 6.85 -13.39 -2.26
CA PHE A 61 6.65 -12.42 -1.19
C PHE A 61 5.16 -12.08 -1.03
N SER A 62 4.37 -12.99 -0.45
CA SER A 62 2.92 -12.82 -0.21
C SER A 62 2.08 -12.62 -1.49
N LYS A 63 0.76 -12.45 -1.35
CA LYS A 63 -0.16 -12.23 -2.48
C LYS A 63 -0.17 -10.77 -2.92
N ALA A 64 -0.31 -10.52 -4.22
CA ALA A 64 -0.40 -9.17 -4.76
C ALA A 64 -1.56 -8.38 -4.14
N LYS A 65 -2.71 -9.06 -3.96
CA LYS A 65 -3.88 -8.48 -3.29
C LYS A 65 -3.58 -8.01 -1.86
N PHE A 66 -2.78 -8.75 -1.10
CA PHE A 66 -2.39 -8.36 0.25
C PHE A 66 -1.66 -7.00 0.25
N TRP A 67 -0.68 -6.83 -0.64
CA TRP A 67 0.06 -5.58 -0.77
C TRP A 67 -0.83 -4.41 -1.22
N LEU A 68 -1.76 -4.65 -2.14
CA LEU A 68 -2.68 -3.64 -2.65
C LEU A 68 -3.73 -3.24 -1.61
N ASP A 69 -4.23 -4.18 -0.80
CA ASP A 69 -5.14 -3.89 0.31
C ASP A 69 -4.44 -3.02 1.35
N MET A 70 -3.17 -3.31 1.68
CA MET A 70 -2.37 -2.44 2.54
C MET A 70 -2.19 -1.03 1.96
N GLN A 71 -1.84 -0.92 0.66
CA GLN A 71 -1.69 0.39 0.02
C GLN A 71 -2.99 1.18 0.02
N THR A 72 -4.11 0.50 -0.20
CA THR A 72 -5.45 1.09 -0.17
C THR A 72 -5.76 1.63 1.22
N ASN A 73 -5.53 0.84 2.27
CA ASN A 73 -5.72 1.26 3.65
C ASN A 73 -4.81 2.45 4.01
N TYR A 74 -3.53 2.40 3.61
CA TYR A 74 -2.58 3.51 3.78
C TYR A 74 -3.10 4.79 3.11
N ASN A 75 -3.46 4.72 1.84
CA ASN A 75 -3.94 5.86 1.07
C ASN A 75 -5.23 6.45 1.66
N LEU A 76 -6.19 5.60 2.02
CA LEU A 76 -7.45 6.02 2.65
C LEU A 76 -7.16 6.79 3.94
N TRP A 77 -6.32 6.25 4.83
CA TRP A 77 -5.98 6.92 6.07
C TRP A 77 -5.32 8.28 5.80
N GLN A 78 -4.28 8.34 4.96
CA GLN A 78 -3.60 9.59 4.62
C GLN A 78 -4.57 10.63 4.03
N THR A 79 -5.51 10.20 3.19
CA THR A 79 -6.50 11.09 2.55
C THR A 79 -7.53 11.59 3.55
N MET A 80 -7.95 10.75 4.51
CA MET A 80 -8.87 11.14 5.58
C MET A 80 -8.27 12.16 6.56
N GLN A 81 -6.94 12.21 6.68
CA GLN A 81 -6.25 13.24 7.47
C GLN A 81 -6.21 14.60 6.77
N GLN A 82 -6.54 14.67 5.47
CA GLN A 82 -6.57 15.92 4.71
C GLN A 82 -7.96 16.56 4.79
N VAL A 83 -7.99 17.89 4.79
CA VAL A 83 -9.25 18.64 4.73
C VAL A 83 -9.87 18.42 3.36
N GLN A 84 -11.03 17.76 3.35
CA GLN A 84 -11.85 17.62 2.16
C GLN A 84 -12.73 18.87 2.00
N PRO A 85 -13.03 19.31 0.77
CA PRO A 85 -14.04 20.33 0.56
C PRO A 85 -15.39 19.87 1.13
N PRO A 86 -16.31 20.79 1.47
CA PRO A 86 -17.64 20.41 1.93
C PRO A 86 -18.37 19.65 0.81
N ILE A 87 -18.56 18.35 1.01
CA ILE A 87 -19.24 17.44 0.09
C ILE A 87 -20.48 16.91 0.80
N SER A 88 -21.65 17.15 0.20
CA SER A 88 -22.93 16.61 0.68
C SER A 88 -23.29 15.34 -0.10
N PRO A 89 -23.89 14.31 0.54
CA PRO A 89 -24.41 13.15 -0.17
C PRO A 89 -25.42 13.56 -1.26
N LEU A 90 -25.29 12.98 -2.46
CA LEU A 90 -26.22 13.25 -3.57
C LEU A 90 -27.60 12.62 -3.36
N VAL A 91 -27.66 11.54 -2.58
CA VAL A 91 -28.90 10.89 -2.17
C VAL A 91 -28.89 10.82 -0.65
N SER A 92 -29.71 11.67 -0.04
CA SER A 92 -30.11 11.50 1.35
C SER A 92 -31.14 10.37 1.37
N ASP A 93 -30.87 9.29 2.09
CA ASP A 93 -31.86 8.22 2.23
C ASP A 93 -33.06 8.75 3.02
N SER A 94 -34.08 9.26 2.31
CA SER A 94 -35.34 9.73 2.90
C SER A 94 -36.35 8.58 3.08
N SER A 95 -35.92 7.33 3.00
CA SER A 95 -36.81 6.16 2.99
C SER A 95 -36.69 5.31 4.25
N GLN A 96 -36.69 5.91 5.45
CA GLN A 96 -37.20 5.26 6.66
C GLN A 96 -37.92 6.29 7.56
N THR A 97 -39.06 6.78 7.10
CA THR A 97 -40.13 7.29 7.98
C THR A 97 -41.40 6.55 7.62
N SER A 98 -41.78 5.55 8.42
CA SER A 98 -43.15 5.29 8.92
C SER A 98 -43.35 3.82 9.31
N LEU A 99 -43.60 3.65 10.62
CA LEU A 99 -44.31 2.59 11.36
C LEU A 99 -43.88 1.12 11.21
#